data_AF-A0A399SP66-F1
#
_entry.id   AF-A0A399SP66-F1
#
_cell.length_a   1.000
_cell.length_b   1.000
_cell.length_c   1.000
_cell.angle_alpha   90.00
_cell.angle_beta   90.00
_cell.angle_gamma   90.00
#
_symmetry.space_group_name_H-M   'P 1'
#
loop_
_entity.id
_entity.type
_entity.pdbx_description
1 polymer ?
#
loop_
_entity_poly.entity_id
_entity_poly.type
_entity_poly.pdbx_seq_one_letter_code
_entity_poly.pdbx_strand_id
1 'polypeptide(L)'
;NLDFWFADEAVLVDTAGRYTTQTSDASVDQQGWDSFLKLLRRTRPLQPINGVLVAIGLDEILNSDRARLDDHAAAVRRRLAELRRTLEVSAPVYLLFTKADLLAGFSEFFDDLDVEGRRAILGATLPLGAPVGLDALLAEFDGVVQALADRVAKRLHEEGDPRRRSLILGFPSQVASLRARLARFVEGALTADQDTPPMVRGFY
;
A
#
# COMPACT_ATOMS: atom_id res chain seq x y z
N ASN A 1 -12.34 -16.07 -7.40
CA ASN A 1 -13.23 -15.89 -6.24
C ASN A 1 -13.17 -14.42 -5.86
N LEU A 2 -14.30 -13.77 -5.62
CA LEU A 2 -14.39 -12.39 -5.11
C LEU A 2 -14.97 -12.47 -3.71
N ASP A 3 -14.27 -11.93 -2.72
CA ASP A 3 -14.74 -11.95 -1.34
C ASP A 3 -15.34 -10.59 -1.00
N PHE A 4 -16.54 -10.60 -0.44
CA PHE A 4 -17.26 -9.39 -0.04
C PHE A 4 -17.27 -9.31 1.47
N TRP A 5 -16.75 -8.19 1.98
CA TRP A 5 -16.79 -7.85 3.40
C TRP A 5 -17.77 -6.71 3.59
N PHE A 6 -18.75 -6.92 4.48
CA PHE A 6 -19.77 -5.94 4.80
C PHE A 6 -19.49 -5.35 6.17
N ALA A 7 -19.41 -4.03 6.24
CA ALA A 7 -19.39 -3.23 7.45
C ALA A 7 -20.62 -2.33 7.49
N ASP A 8 -20.90 -1.73 8.64
CA ASP A 8 -22.10 -0.89 8.84
C ASP A 8 -22.23 0.25 7.82
N GLU A 9 -21.10 0.79 7.35
CA GLU A 9 -21.06 1.92 6.41
C GLU A 9 -20.26 1.64 5.12
N ALA A 10 -19.71 0.44 4.95
CA ALA A 10 -18.83 0.13 3.83
C ALA A 10 -18.98 -1.30 3.32
N VAL A 11 -18.74 -1.47 2.02
CA VAL A 11 -18.56 -2.78 1.41
C VAL A 11 -17.15 -2.80 0.82
N LEU A 12 -16.31 -3.72 1.28
CA LEU A 12 -15.00 -3.98 0.70
C LEU A 12 -15.12 -5.19 -0.21
N VAL A 13 -14.67 -5.03 -1.45
CA VAL A 13 -14.56 -6.13 -2.41
C VAL A 13 -13.10 -6.50 -2.51
N ASP A 14 -12.77 -7.67 -2.00
CA ASP A 14 -11.44 -8.24 -2.13
C ASP A 14 -11.35 -9.09 -3.40
N THR A 15 -10.35 -8.76 -4.20
CA THR A 15 -10.06 -9.41 -5.45
C THR A 15 -8.85 -10.29 -5.20
N ALA A 16 -9.08 -11.53 -4.76
CA ALA A 16 -8.01 -12.47 -4.43
C ALA A 16 -6.88 -12.46 -5.48
N GLY A 17 -5.62 -12.60 -5.04
CA GLY A 17 -4.36 -12.37 -5.79
C GLY A 17 -4.12 -13.14 -7.11
N ARG A 18 -5.10 -13.88 -7.64
CA ARG A 18 -5.05 -14.43 -9.01
C ARG A 18 -4.97 -13.34 -10.08
N TYR A 19 -5.35 -12.11 -9.76
CA TYR A 19 -5.23 -10.98 -10.69
C TYR A 19 -3.82 -10.37 -10.75
N THR A 20 -2.89 -10.78 -9.87
CA THR A 20 -1.48 -10.35 -9.86
C THR A 20 -0.48 -11.45 -10.26
N THR A 21 -0.81 -12.74 -10.08
CA THR A 21 0.05 -13.88 -10.48
C THR A 21 -0.65 -14.77 -11.51
N GLN A 22 -0.15 -14.73 -12.77
CA GLN A 22 -0.67 -15.47 -13.92
C GLN A 22 -0.37 -16.97 -13.84
N THR A 23 -1.09 -17.71 -12.99
CA THR A 23 -0.99 -19.18 -13.00
C THR A 23 -2.39 -19.78 -12.98
N SER A 24 -2.77 -20.36 -14.12
CA SER A 24 -4.06 -21.00 -14.50
C SER A 24 -5.25 -20.05 -14.78
N ASP A 25 -5.68 -20.05 -16.06
CA ASP A 25 -6.87 -19.41 -16.64
C ASP A 25 -6.97 -17.88 -16.69
N ALA A 26 -5.89 -17.22 -17.11
CA ALA A 26 -5.83 -15.77 -17.29
C ALA A 26 -6.99 -15.17 -18.11
N SER A 27 -7.51 -15.89 -19.11
CA SER A 27 -8.65 -15.42 -19.92
C SER A 27 -9.99 -15.50 -19.19
N VAL A 28 -10.20 -16.54 -18.37
CA VAL A 28 -11.44 -16.73 -17.60
C VAL A 28 -11.48 -15.73 -16.45
N ASP A 29 -10.34 -15.55 -15.75
CA ASP A 29 -10.21 -14.57 -14.69
C ASP A 29 -10.43 -13.14 -15.22
N GLN A 30 -9.88 -12.80 -16.39
CA GLN A 30 -10.10 -11.49 -17.01
C GLN A 30 -11.58 -11.25 -17.38
N GLN A 31 -12.30 -12.27 -17.86
CA GLN A 31 -13.74 -12.15 -18.17
C GLN A 31 -14.59 -11.99 -16.91
N GLY A 32 -14.26 -12.72 -15.83
CA GLY A 32 -14.92 -12.57 -14.54
C GLY A 32 -14.74 -11.17 -13.95
N TRP A 33 -13.52 -10.64 -14.03
CA TRP A 33 -13.18 -9.28 -13.60
C TRP A 33 -13.96 -8.21 -14.36
N ASP A 34 -13.94 -8.25 -15.70
CA ASP A 34 -14.64 -7.28 -16.54
C ASP A 34 -16.16 -7.32 -16.30
N SER A 35 -16.73 -8.53 -16.16
CA SER A 35 -18.16 -8.71 -15.83
C SER A 35 -18.52 -8.10 -14.48
N PHE A 36 -17.65 -8.26 -13.49
CA PHE A 36 -17.84 -7.67 -12.17
C PHE A 36 -17.78 -6.14 -12.20
N LEU A 37 -16.80 -5.55 -12.89
CA LEU A 37 -16.72 -4.09 -13.02
C LEU A 37 -17.94 -3.51 -13.76
N LYS A 38 -18.41 -4.18 -14.81
CA LYS A 38 -19.65 -3.80 -15.51
C LYS A 38 -20.87 -3.89 -14.58
N LEU A 39 -20.93 -4.90 -13.71
CA LEU A 39 -21.98 -5.02 -12.71
C LEU A 39 -21.96 -3.86 -11.70
N LEU A 40 -20.78 -3.50 -11.17
CA LEU A 40 -20.64 -2.34 -10.26
C LEU A 40 -21.12 -1.06 -10.95
N ARG A 41 -20.67 -0.82 -12.18
CA ARG A 41 -21.08 0.36 -12.95
C ARG A 41 -22.58 0.41 -13.19
N ARG A 42 -23.21 -0.74 -13.51
CA ARG A 42 -24.67 -0.82 -13.73
C ARG A 42 -25.47 -0.59 -12.44
N THR A 43 -24.98 -1.10 -11.31
CA THR A 43 -25.72 -1.08 -10.03
C THR A 43 -25.49 0.22 -9.23
N ARG A 44 -24.36 0.90 -9.44
CA ARG A 44 -23.98 2.16 -8.79
C ARG A 44 -23.51 3.21 -9.82
N PRO A 45 -24.41 3.71 -10.68
CA PRO A 45 -24.02 4.51 -11.86
C PRO A 45 -23.35 5.86 -11.54
N LEU A 46 -23.63 6.46 -10.38
CA LEU A 46 -23.03 7.75 -9.99
C LEU A 46 -21.66 7.58 -9.31
N GLN A 47 -21.46 6.48 -8.57
CA GLN A 47 -20.22 6.23 -7.84
C GLN A 47 -20.01 4.71 -7.69
N PRO A 48 -19.50 4.04 -8.75
CA PRO A 48 -19.32 2.59 -8.76
C PRO A 48 -18.41 2.09 -7.64
N ILE A 49 -17.39 2.90 -7.30
CA ILE A 49 -16.48 2.71 -6.17
C ILE A 49 -16.16 4.07 -5.52
N ASN A 50 -15.81 4.03 -4.24
CA ASN A 50 -15.42 5.21 -3.45
C ASN A 50 -13.90 5.39 -3.32
N GLY A 51 -13.13 4.34 -3.61
CA GLY A 51 -11.68 4.32 -3.51
C GLY A 51 -11.12 2.95 -3.91
N VAL A 52 -9.81 2.88 -4.06
CA VAL A 52 -9.06 1.65 -4.35
C VAL A 52 -7.98 1.49 -3.28
N LEU A 53 -7.94 0.32 -2.66
CA LEU A 53 -6.85 -0.07 -1.76
C LEU A 53 -5.85 -0.92 -2.55
N VAL A 54 -4.59 -0.52 -2.56
CA VAL A 54 -3.50 -1.29 -3.19
C VAL A 54 -2.63 -1.85 -2.08
N ALA A 55 -2.85 -3.11 -1.74
CA ALA A 55 -2.08 -3.83 -0.73
C ALA A 55 -0.80 -4.42 -1.32
N ILE A 56 0.34 -4.08 -0.72
CA ILE A 56 1.69 -4.41 -1.18
C ILE A 56 2.47 -4.97 0.00
N GLY A 57 3.07 -6.15 -0.14
CA GLY A 57 3.95 -6.70 0.90
C GLY A 57 5.29 -5.97 0.95
N LEU A 58 5.70 -5.50 2.13
CA LEU A 58 7.03 -4.89 2.30
C LEU A 58 8.17 -5.90 2.10
N ASP A 59 7.93 -7.17 2.38
CA ASP A 59 8.82 -8.28 2.04
C ASP A 59 9.08 -8.38 0.53
N GLU A 60 8.04 -8.20 -0.28
CA GLU A 60 8.16 -8.24 -1.75
C GLU A 60 8.95 -7.04 -2.26
N ILE A 61 8.71 -5.84 -1.70
CA ILE A 61 9.48 -4.65 -2.05
C ILE A 61 10.96 -4.82 -1.65
N LEU A 62 11.22 -5.32 -0.44
CA LEU A 62 12.59 -5.46 0.08
C LEU A 62 13.41 -6.50 -0.70
N ASN A 63 12.79 -7.62 -1.07
CA ASN A 63 13.47 -8.78 -1.67
C ASN A 63 13.42 -8.80 -3.22
N SER A 64 12.80 -7.80 -3.85
CA SER A 64 12.77 -7.67 -5.31
C SER A 64 14.04 -7.03 -5.86
N ASP A 65 14.52 -7.57 -6.98
CA ASP A 65 15.43 -6.82 -7.85
C ASP A 65 14.66 -5.75 -8.64
N ARG A 66 15.38 -4.91 -9.39
CA ARG A 66 14.77 -3.81 -10.14
C ARG A 66 13.72 -4.30 -11.14
N ALA A 67 13.99 -5.38 -11.86
CA ALA A 67 13.09 -5.89 -12.89
C ALA A 67 11.78 -6.41 -12.27
N ARG A 68 11.87 -7.22 -11.21
CA ARG A 68 10.69 -7.71 -10.47
C ARG A 68 9.87 -6.58 -9.87
N LEU A 69 10.53 -5.54 -9.36
CA LEU A 69 9.85 -4.37 -8.81
C LEU A 69 9.10 -3.59 -9.90
N ASP A 70 9.70 -3.43 -11.08
CA ASP A 70 9.08 -2.76 -12.23
C ASP A 70 7.88 -3.56 -12.77
N ASP A 71 8.02 -4.88 -12.86
CA ASP A 71 6.95 -5.78 -13.31
C ASP A 71 5.75 -5.73 -12.36
N HIS A 72 6.01 -5.70 -11.04
CA HIS A 72 4.98 -5.55 -10.03
C HIS A 72 4.27 -4.19 -10.18
N ALA A 73 5.04 -3.10 -10.27
CA ALA A 73 4.50 -1.76 -10.48
C ALA A 73 3.65 -1.68 -11.77
N ALA A 74 4.11 -2.27 -12.87
CA ALA A 74 3.37 -2.33 -14.13
C ALA A 74 2.07 -3.15 -14.01
N ALA A 75 2.07 -4.23 -13.22
CA ALA A 75 0.85 -5.01 -12.97
C ALA A 75 -0.20 -4.19 -12.22
N VAL A 76 0.20 -3.45 -11.18
CA VAL A 76 -0.69 -2.53 -10.46
C VAL A 76 -1.22 -1.44 -11.40
N ARG A 77 -0.35 -0.81 -12.19
CA ARG A 77 -0.73 0.22 -13.16
C ARG A 77 -1.81 -0.29 -14.13
N ARG A 78 -1.63 -1.48 -14.71
CA ARG A 78 -2.63 -2.09 -15.60
C ARG A 78 -3.97 -2.28 -14.92
N ARG A 79 -4.00 -2.76 -13.67
CA ARG A 79 -5.26 -2.97 -12.92
C ARG A 79 -5.97 -1.65 -12.59
N LEU A 80 -5.22 -0.62 -12.19
CA LEU A 80 -5.79 0.72 -11.97
C LEU A 80 -6.34 1.32 -13.26
N ALA A 81 -5.65 1.13 -14.39
CA ALA A 81 -6.12 1.59 -15.70
C ALA A 81 -7.39 0.84 -16.15
N GLU A 82 -7.47 -0.48 -15.95
CA GLU A 82 -8.68 -1.28 -16.23
C GLU A 82 -9.88 -0.82 -15.39
N LEU A 83 -9.68 -0.59 -14.09
CA LEU A 83 -10.70 -0.06 -13.17
C LEU A 83 -11.23 1.28 -13.67
N ARG A 84 -10.33 2.24 -13.91
CA ARG A 84 -10.69 3.57 -14.39
C ARG A 84 -11.44 3.52 -15.70
N ARG A 85 -10.94 2.76 -16.68
CA ARG A 85 -11.55 2.64 -18.01
C ARG A 85 -12.96 2.04 -17.95
N THR A 86 -13.17 1.03 -17.13
CA THR A 86 -14.44 0.28 -17.11
C THR A 86 -15.49 1.01 -16.28
N LEU A 87 -15.09 1.58 -15.14
CA LEU A 87 -15.97 2.28 -14.20
C LEU A 87 -16.17 3.75 -14.55
N GLU A 88 -15.32 4.33 -15.41
CA GLU A 88 -15.33 5.75 -15.81
C GLU A 88 -15.24 6.72 -14.63
N VAL A 89 -14.50 6.35 -13.60
CA VAL A 89 -14.26 7.19 -12.41
C VAL A 89 -12.78 7.27 -12.06
N SER A 90 -12.35 8.45 -11.61
CA SER A 90 -11.04 8.65 -10.98
C SER A 90 -11.19 8.49 -9.46
N ALA A 91 -11.16 7.24 -9.00
CA ALA A 91 -11.27 6.94 -7.58
C ALA A 91 -9.94 7.22 -6.84
N PRO A 92 -9.99 7.69 -5.58
CA PRO A 92 -8.78 7.83 -4.76
C PRO A 92 -8.09 6.48 -4.55
N VAL A 93 -6.77 6.48 -4.61
CA VAL A 93 -5.93 5.30 -4.38
C VAL A 93 -5.22 5.43 -3.03
N TYR A 94 -5.35 4.41 -2.18
CA TYR A 94 -4.65 4.30 -0.90
C TYR A 94 -3.68 3.13 -0.96
N LEU A 95 -2.42 3.38 -0.63
CA LEU A 95 -1.40 2.33 -0.58
C LEU A 95 -1.42 1.68 0.81
N LEU A 96 -1.42 0.36 0.87
CA LEU A 96 -1.37 -0.40 2.12
C LEU A 96 -0.10 -1.26 2.11
N PHE A 97 0.84 -0.95 2.98
CA PHE A 97 2.06 -1.69 3.18
C PHE A 97 1.83 -2.79 4.21
N THR A 98 1.62 -3.99 3.69
CA THR A 98 1.38 -5.19 4.49
C THR A 98 2.68 -5.89 4.84
N LYS A 99 2.60 -6.84 5.78
CA LYS A 99 3.73 -7.68 6.20
C LYS A 99 4.94 -6.90 6.73
N ALA A 100 4.70 -5.74 7.37
CA ALA A 100 5.74 -4.94 7.99
C ALA A 100 6.45 -5.68 9.15
N ASP A 101 5.77 -6.67 9.74
CA ASP A 101 6.30 -7.58 10.76
C ASP A 101 7.49 -8.44 10.26
N LEU A 102 7.64 -8.58 8.94
CA LEU A 102 8.79 -9.27 8.34
C LEU A 102 10.05 -8.40 8.26
N LEU A 103 9.98 -7.12 8.61
CA LEU A 103 11.16 -6.26 8.73
C LEU A 103 11.92 -6.60 10.02
N ALA A 104 13.24 -6.74 9.90
CA ALA A 104 14.10 -7.03 11.04
C ALA A 104 13.98 -5.93 12.11
N GLY A 105 13.63 -6.33 13.33
CA GLY A 105 13.43 -5.43 14.47
C GLY A 105 12.01 -4.89 14.64
N PHE A 106 11.05 -5.23 13.77
CA PHE A 106 9.66 -4.77 13.92
C PHE A 106 9.06 -5.18 15.27
N SER A 107 9.17 -6.46 15.62
CA SER A 107 8.56 -6.99 16.84
C SER A 107 9.18 -6.37 18.09
N GLU A 108 10.50 -6.26 18.16
CA GLU A 108 11.22 -5.64 19.28
C GLU A 108 10.95 -4.14 19.38
N PHE A 109 10.71 -3.48 18.25
CA PHE A 109 10.46 -2.05 18.24
C PHE A 109 9.05 -1.69 18.73
N PHE A 110 8.04 -2.50 18.42
CA PHE A 110 6.63 -2.24 18.71
C PHE A 110 6.02 -3.04 19.87
N ASP A 111 6.78 -3.93 20.53
CA ASP A 111 6.25 -4.73 21.65
C ASP A 111 5.89 -3.92 22.90
N ASP A 112 6.32 -2.66 23.00
CA ASP A 112 5.96 -1.73 24.09
C ASP A 112 4.55 -1.17 23.98
N LEU A 113 3.95 -1.26 22.79
CA LEU A 113 2.66 -0.65 22.54
C LEU A 113 1.55 -1.42 23.25
N ASP A 114 0.69 -0.69 23.95
CA ASP A 114 -0.57 -1.20 24.47
C ASP A 114 -1.63 -1.28 23.36
N VAL A 115 -2.90 -1.53 23.74
CA VAL A 115 -4.00 -1.64 22.77
C VAL A 115 -4.23 -0.34 22.02
N GLU A 116 -4.07 0.82 22.69
CA GLU A 116 -4.30 2.12 22.08
C GLU A 116 -3.13 2.49 21.16
N GLY A 117 -1.89 2.25 21.60
CA GLY A 117 -0.70 2.42 20.78
C GLY A 117 -0.74 1.58 19.51
N ARG A 118 -1.21 0.32 19.58
CA ARG A 118 -1.38 -0.55 18.39
C ARG A 118 -2.48 -0.09 17.42
N ARG A 119 -3.37 0.82 17.83
CA ARG A 119 -4.37 1.44 16.95
C ARG A 119 -3.84 2.71 16.26
N ALA A 120 -2.68 3.20 16.68
CA ALA A 120 -2.06 4.35 16.03
C ALA A 120 -1.73 4.03 14.57
N ILE A 121 -1.93 5.02 13.72
CA ILE A 121 -1.67 4.88 12.29
C ILE A 121 -0.17 4.99 12.04
N LEU A 122 0.42 3.99 11.39
CA LEU A 122 1.78 4.04 10.86
C LEU A 122 1.73 4.39 9.38
N GLY A 123 1.66 5.68 9.07
CA GLY A 123 1.47 6.13 7.69
C GLY A 123 1.10 7.59 7.62
N ALA A 124 0.61 8.03 6.46
CA ALA A 124 0.21 9.41 6.24
C ALA A 124 -0.94 9.52 5.26
N THR A 125 -1.78 10.54 5.47
CA THR A 125 -2.89 10.92 4.58
C THR A 125 -2.54 12.22 3.88
N LEU A 126 -2.59 12.23 2.55
CA LEU A 126 -2.25 13.37 1.73
C LEU A 126 -3.45 14.35 1.60
N PRO A 127 -3.20 15.67 1.56
CA PRO A 127 -4.25 16.69 1.45
C PRO A 127 -5.17 16.50 0.24
N LEU A 128 -6.42 16.90 0.40
CA LEU A 128 -7.41 16.98 -0.67
C LEU A 128 -7.14 18.19 -1.58
N GLY A 129 -7.18 18.00 -2.91
CA GLY A 129 -7.36 19.11 -3.87
C GLY A 129 -6.16 19.50 -4.72
N ALA A 130 -4.99 18.87 -4.55
CA ALA A 130 -3.87 19.00 -5.49
C ALA A 130 -3.42 17.61 -5.98
N PRO A 131 -2.93 17.46 -7.22
CA PRO A 131 -2.21 16.25 -7.61
C PRO A 131 -1.00 16.11 -6.70
N VAL A 132 -1.09 15.21 -5.73
CA VAL A 132 0.01 14.98 -4.80
C VAL A 132 1.00 14.07 -5.50
N GLY A 133 2.11 14.65 -5.94
CA GLY A 133 3.18 13.95 -6.63
C GLY A 133 3.95 13.01 -5.69
N LEU A 134 4.80 12.18 -6.30
CA LEU A 134 5.69 11.27 -5.60
C LEU A 134 6.47 11.95 -4.47
N ASP A 135 6.96 13.16 -4.70
CA ASP A 135 7.78 13.91 -3.72
C ASP A 135 7.05 14.16 -2.40
N ALA A 136 5.75 14.49 -2.45
CA ALA A 136 4.98 14.74 -1.24
C ALA A 136 4.68 13.43 -0.49
N LEU A 137 4.44 12.32 -1.21
CA LEU A 137 4.34 11.00 -0.59
C LEU A 137 5.66 10.59 0.09
N LEU A 138 6.80 10.85 -0.57
CA LEU A 138 8.11 10.54 -0.01
C LEU A 138 8.46 11.44 1.18
N ALA A 139 8.03 12.71 1.19
CA ALA A 139 8.21 13.60 2.33
C ALA A 139 7.45 13.08 3.57
N GLU A 140 6.21 12.62 3.39
CA GLU A 140 5.45 11.99 4.46
C GLU A 140 6.09 10.66 4.93
N PHE A 141 6.63 9.87 4.00
CA PHE A 141 7.40 8.66 4.33
C PHE A 141 8.63 8.99 5.18
N ASP A 142 9.38 10.03 4.81
CA ASP A 142 10.53 10.51 5.58
C ASP A 142 10.10 11.00 6.98
N GLY A 143 8.92 11.62 7.10
CA GLY A 143 8.30 11.97 8.37
C GLY A 143 7.99 10.77 9.26
N VAL A 144 7.45 9.68 8.69
CA VAL A 144 7.23 8.42 9.41
C VAL A 144 8.55 7.82 9.89
N VAL A 145 9.58 7.79 9.04
CA VAL A 145 10.93 7.32 9.43
C VAL A 145 11.49 8.15 10.59
N GLN A 146 11.33 9.47 10.55
CA GLN A 146 11.78 10.35 11.64
C GLN A 146 11.02 10.07 12.94
N ALA A 147 9.69 9.90 12.89
CA ALA A 147 8.89 9.55 14.06
C ALA A 147 9.31 8.20 14.69
N LEU A 148 9.72 7.23 13.87
CA LEU A 148 10.33 5.99 14.36
C LEU A 148 11.70 6.27 15.00
N ALA A 149 12.55 7.07 14.38
CA ALA A 149 13.86 7.43 14.94
C ALA A 149 13.73 8.12 16.31
N ASP A 150 12.76 9.02 16.48
CA ASP A 150 12.53 9.75 17.73
C ASP A 150 12.12 8.83 18.90
N ARG A 151 11.48 7.68 18.60
CA ARG A 151 11.13 6.67 19.63
C ARG A 151 12.31 5.83 20.10
N VAL A 152 13.41 5.75 19.34
CA VAL A 152 14.53 4.83 19.62
C VAL A 152 15.10 5.05 21.02
N ALA A 153 15.30 6.30 21.45
CA ALA A 153 15.90 6.60 22.75
C ALA A 153 15.08 6.02 23.91
N LYS A 154 13.75 6.18 23.86
CA LYS A 154 12.84 5.60 24.85
C LYS A 154 12.90 4.07 24.82
N ARG A 155 12.81 3.47 23.63
CA ARG A 155 12.84 1.99 23.48
C ARG A 155 14.14 1.39 23.98
N LEU A 156 15.27 2.05 23.73
CA LEU A 156 16.57 1.65 24.28
C LEU A 156 16.70 1.94 25.77
N HIS A 157 15.91 2.80 26.39
CA HIS A 157 15.93 2.93 27.86
C HIS A 157 15.21 1.74 28.52
N GLU A 158 14.12 1.28 27.91
CA GLU A 158 13.25 0.23 28.44
C GLU A 158 13.76 -1.20 28.18
N GLU A 159 14.55 -1.41 27.12
CA GLU A 159 15.05 -2.73 26.74
C GLU A 159 16.42 -3.06 27.37
N GLY A 160 16.46 -4.16 28.12
CA GLY A 160 17.66 -4.66 28.81
C GLY A 160 18.51 -5.63 28.00
N ASP A 161 17.92 -6.42 27.08
CA ASP A 161 18.64 -7.42 26.28
C ASP A 161 19.47 -6.75 25.17
N PRO A 162 20.82 -6.86 25.20
CA PRO A 162 21.71 -6.29 24.19
C PRO A 162 21.36 -6.67 22.75
N ARG A 163 20.85 -7.89 22.52
CA ARG A 163 20.49 -8.34 21.17
C ARG A 163 19.26 -7.60 20.65
N ARG A 164 18.24 -7.47 21.48
CA ARG A 164 17.01 -6.74 21.16
C ARG A 164 17.26 -5.25 20.96
N ARG A 165 18.11 -4.66 21.81
CA ARG A 165 18.58 -3.27 21.66
C ARG A 165 19.20 -3.01 20.28
N SER A 166 20.01 -3.95 19.78
CA SER A 166 20.60 -3.83 18.44
C SER A 166 19.55 -3.82 17.34
N LEU A 167 18.49 -4.62 17.47
CA LEU A 167 17.37 -4.67 16.51
C LEU A 167 16.55 -3.38 16.57
N ILE A 168 16.21 -2.90 17.78
CA ILE A 168 15.51 -1.63 18.00
C ILE A 168 16.27 -0.46 17.38
N LEU A 169 17.58 -0.38 17.62
CA LEU A 169 18.43 0.67 17.08
C LEU A 169 18.45 0.66 15.54
N GLY A 170 18.44 -0.53 14.93
CA GLY A 170 18.49 -0.69 13.48
C GLY A 170 17.16 -0.47 12.77
N PHE A 171 16.02 -0.59 13.46
CA PHE A 171 14.70 -0.64 12.82
C PHE A 171 14.35 0.61 11.98
N PRO A 172 14.53 1.87 12.45
CA PRO A 172 14.25 3.03 11.60
C PRO A 172 15.10 3.06 10.33
N SER A 173 16.35 2.59 10.39
CA SER A 173 17.22 2.49 9.22
C SER A 173 16.77 1.39 8.25
N GLN A 174 16.21 0.29 8.76
CA GLN A 174 15.57 -0.74 7.91
C GLN A 174 14.39 -0.13 7.13
N VAL A 175 13.52 0.64 7.80
CA VAL A 175 12.40 1.32 7.14
C VAL A 175 12.90 2.36 6.13
N ALA A 176 13.86 3.21 6.52
CA ALA A 176 14.45 4.21 5.62
C ALA A 176 15.03 3.60 4.33
N SER A 177 15.59 2.40 4.41
CA SER A 177 16.16 1.69 3.25
C SER A 177 15.12 1.33 2.16
N LEU A 178 13.83 1.30 2.51
CA LEU A 178 12.74 1.04 1.59
C LEU A 178 12.47 2.24 0.67
N ARG A 179 12.83 3.46 1.09
CA ARG A 179 12.47 4.71 0.43
C ARG A 179 12.71 4.70 -1.09
N ALA A 180 13.90 4.28 -1.53
CA ALA A 180 14.24 4.28 -2.96
C ALA A 180 13.45 3.24 -3.77
N ARG A 181 13.16 2.08 -3.17
CA ARG A 181 12.36 1.02 -3.80
C ARG A 181 10.89 1.41 -3.86
N LEU A 182 10.37 1.97 -2.77
CA LEU A 182 9.02 2.54 -2.72
C LEU A 182 8.85 3.65 -3.74
N ALA A 183 9.82 4.56 -3.87
CA ALA A 183 9.78 5.61 -4.88
C ALA A 183 9.62 5.05 -6.29
N ARG A 184 10.49 4.09 -6.67
CA ARG A 184 10.44 3.42 -7.97
C ARG A 184 9.13 2.68 -8.21
N PHE A 185 8.65 1.96 -7.20
CA PHE A 185 7.40 1.23 -7.29
C PHE A 185 6.21 2.16 -7.48
N VAL A 186 6.09 3.19 -6.65
CA VAL A 186 5.00 4.18 -6.69
C VAL A 186 5.00 4.93 -8.02
N GLU A 187 6.17 5.37 -8.48
CA GLU A 187 6.35 5.99 -9.78
C GLU A 187 5.87 5.07 -10.90
N GLY A 188 6.34 3.82 -10.93
CA GLY A 188 5.91 2.85 -11.93
C GLY A 188 4.40 2.54 -11.85
N ALA A 189 3.84 2.38 -10.66
CA ALA A 189 2.45 1.96 -10.47
C ALA A 189 1.45 3.08 -10.79
N LEU A 190 1.85 4.34 -10.58
CA LEU A 190 0.97 5.51 -10.61
C LEU A 190 1.29 6.45 -11.77
N THR A 191 2.27 6.08 -12.62
CA THR A 191 2.48 6.73 -13.91
C THR A 191 1.17 6.73 -14.70
N ALA A 192 0.77 7.90 -15.18
CA ALA A 192 -0.44 8.05 -15.95
C ALA A 192 -0.20 7.62 -17.41
N ASP A 193 -0.98 6.66 -17.90
CA ASP A 193 -1.04 6.34 -19.35
C ASP A 193 -1.93 7.35 -20.13
N GLN A 194 -2.58 8.30 -19.45
CA GLN A 194 -3.46 9.34 -20.01
C GLN A 194 -3.28 10.67 -19.24
N ASP A 195 -3.87 11.77 -19.71
CA ASP A 195 -3.76 13.13 -19.14
C ASP A 195 -4.21 13.30 -17.66
N THR A 196 -4.68 12.24 -16.99
CA THR A 196 -5.08 12.29 -15.56
C THR A 196 -4.39 11.18 -14.75
N PRO A 197 -3.45 11.51 -13.85
CA PRO A 197 -2.85 10.52 -12.95
C PRO A 197 -3.84 10.01 -11.90
N PRO A 198 -3.63 8.81 -11.33
CA PRO A 198 -4.39 8.33 -10.18
C PRO A 198 -4.24 9.30 -9.00
N MET A 199 -5.34 9.55 -8.27
CA MET A 199 -5.32 10.43 -7.11
C MET A 199 -4.87 9.65 -5.86
N VAL A 200 -3.57 9.65 -5.59
CA VAL A 200 -3.01 9.03 -4.38
C VAL A 200 -3.45 9.81 -3.15
N ARG A 201 -3.95 9.11 -2.13
CA ARG A 201 -4.47 9.71 -0.90
C ARG A 201 -3.64 9.44 0.35
N GLY A 202 -2.67 8.54 0.27
CA GLY A 202 -1.82 8.21 1.41
C GLY A 202 -1.26 6.81 1.33
N PHE A 203 -0.47 6.49 2.34
CA PHE A 203 0.03 5.15 2.60
C PHE A 203 -0.16 4.80 4.07
N TYR A 204 -0.38 3.52 4.37
CA TYR A 204 -0.61 2.99 5.71
C TYR A 204 -0.02 1.59 5.85
#